data_AF-A0A8B7ZG88-F1
#
_entry.id   AF-A0A8B7ZG88-F1
#
_cell.length_a   1.000
_cell.length_b   1.000
_cell.length_c   1.000
_cell.angle_alpha   90.00
_cell.angle_beta   90.00
_cell.angle_gamma   90.00
#
_symmetry.space_group_name_H-M   'P 1'
#
loop_
_entity.id
_entity.type
_entity.pdbx_description
1 polymer ?
#
loop_
_entity_poly.entity_id
_entity_poly.type
_entity_poly.pdbx_seq_one_letter_code
_entity_poly.pdbx_strand_id
1 'polypeptide(L)'
;MQCKADLLKRYQPQITTSWVKDGLPVVASQRLELDSLGTLRITNPVPEDHGLYACQAKYWDTVITTNEIRLHAGPPGRALGESSFWIAQNNDIVGVSNVWAISIMLITAIGIVWLFVVIVLRLKRSRCCGKDYELVASTAN
;
A
#
# COMPACT_ATOMS: atom_id res chain seq x y z
N MET A 1 14.83 -21.30 5.77
CA MET A 1 13.67 -21.37 4.87
C MET A 1 13.01 -22.72 5.03
N GLN A 2 11.72 -22.80 5.37
CA GLN A 2 11.03 -24.07 5.63
C GLN A 2 10.45 -24.65 4.33
N CYS A 3 10.64 -25.95 4.08
CA CYS A 3 9.96 -26.63 2.99
C CYS A 3 8.53 -27.03 3.42
N LYS A 4 7.53 -26.60 2.67
CA LYS A 4 6.13 -27.00 2.92
C LYS A 4 5.83 -28.43 2.47
N ALA A 5 6.60 -28.95 1.52
CA ALA A 5 6.44 -30.30 1.01
C ALA A 5 6.79 -31.39 2.05
N ASP A 6 7.48 -31.04 3.14
CA ASP A 6 7.76 -31.97 4.24
C ASP A 6 6.45 -32.48 4.90
N LEU A 7 5.39 -31.67 4.91
CA LEU A 7 4.07 -32.07 5.42
C LEU A 7 3.45 -33.24 4.63
N LEU A 8 3.85 -33.41 3.36
CA LEU A 8 3.37 -34.51 2.51
C LEU A 8 3.95 -35.86 2.96
N LYS A 9 5.13 -35.87 3.59
CA LYS A 9 5.75 -37.10 4.10
C LYS A 9 4.89 -37.79 5.16
N ARG A 10 4.06 -37.03 5.90
CA ARG A 10 3.13 -37.58 6.91
C ARG A 10 2.12 -38.54 6.29
N TYR A 11 1.72 -38.29 5.04
CA TYR A 11 0.72 -39.10 4.33
C TYR A 11 1.37 -40.04 3.30
N GLN A 12 2.50 -39.65 2.72
CA GLN A 12 3.26 -40.45 1.75
C GLN A 12 4.75 -40.49 2.11
N PRO A 13 5.20 -41.50 2.88
CA PRO A 13 6.57 -41.56 3.41
C PRO A 13 7.63 -41.74 2.33
N GLN A 14 7.26 -42.24 1.14
CA GLN A 14 8.15 -42.35 -0.01
C GLN A 14 8.42 -41.03 -0.75
N ILE A 15 7.86 -39.90 -0.30
CA ILE A 15 8.19 -38.58 -0.83
C ILE A 15 9.56 -38.13 -0.32
N THR A 16 10.42 -37.73 -1.25
CA THR A 16 11.70 -37.09 -0.95
C THR A 16 11.61 -35.59 -1.20
N THR A 17 12.12 -34.78 -0.28
CA THR A 17 12.14 -33.31 -0.40
C THR A 17 13.51 -32.83 -0.86
N SER A 18 13.53 -31.91 -1.82
CA SER A 18 14.75 -31.29 -2.34
C SER A 18 14.53 -29.80 -2.58
N TRP A 19 15.62 -29.03 -2.56
CA TRP A 19 15.58 -27.61 -2.84
C TRP A 19 16.20 -27.33 -4.21
N VAL A 20 15.62 -26.38 -4.94
CA VAL A 20 16.16 -25.87 -6.19
C VAL A 20 16.33 -24.35 -6.11
N LYS A 21 17.39 -23.83 -6.72
CA LYS A 21 17.67 -22.40 -6.90
C LYS A 21 17.68 -22.11 -8.40
N ASP A 22 16.80 -21.24 -8.85
CA ASP A 22 16.69 -20.83 -10.27
C ASP A 22 16.57 -22.03 -11.24
N GLY A 23 15.90 -23.09 -10.79
CA GLY A 23 15.72 -24.34 -11.54
C GLY A 23 16.84 -25.37 -11.39
N LEU A 24 17.94 -25.03 -10.72
CA LEU A 24 19.06 -25.94 -10.47
C LEU A 24 18.99 -26.55 -9.06
N PRO A 25 19.36 -27.82 -8.86
CA PRO A 25 19.36 -28.44 -7.54
C PRO A 25 20.34 -27.74 -6.59
N VAL A 26 19.87 -27.41 -5.39
CA VAL A 26 20.72 -26.86 -4.33
C VAL A 26 21.49 -28.00 -3.67
N VAL A 27 22.81 -27.90 -3.71
CA VAL A 27 23.72 -28.86 -3.08
C VAL A 27 24.16 -28.31 -1.72
N ALA A 28 24.15 -29.16 -0.69
CA ALA A 28 24.66 -28.80 0.63
C ALA A 28 26.15 -28.42 0.54
N SER A 29 26.53 -27.36 1.25
CA SER A 29 27.91 -26.86 1.31
C SER A 29 28.20 -26.31 2.71
N GLN A 30 29.43 -25.86 2.98
CA GLN A 30 29.80 -25.28 4.27
C GLN A 30 28.92 -24.07 4.67
N ARG A 31 28.34 -23.38 3.70
CA ARG A 31 27.42 -22.26 3.90
C ARG A 31 25.95 -22.65 3.80
N LEU A 32 25.61 -23.71 3.05
CA LEU A 32 24.25 -24.14 2.76
C LEU A 32 23.97 -25.46 3.47
N GLU A 33 23.19 -25.40 4.54
CA GLU A 33 22.79 -26.58 5.31
C GLU A 33 21.34 -26.95 5.00
N LEU A 34 21.10 -28.23 4.73
CA LEU A 34 19.77 -28.79 4.60
C LEU A 34 19.48 -29.65 5.84
N ASP A 35 18.45 -29.27 6.58
CA ASP A 35 17.98 -30.02 7.74
C ASP A 35 17.07 -31.19 7.32
N SER A 36 17.05 -32.22 8.16
CA SER A 36 16.13 -33.36 8.13
C SER A 36 14.65 -32.97 8.08
N LEU A 37 14.31 -31.82 8.68
CA LEU A 37 12.98 -31.20 8.65
C LEU A 37 12.67 -30.46 7.34
N GLY A 38 13.53 -30.56 6.33
CA GLY A 38 13.37 -29.88 5.03
C GLY A 38 13.70 -28.39 5.06
N THR A 39 14.44 -27.93 6.08
CA THR A 39 14.82 -26.52 6.25
C THR A 39 16.11 -26.23 5.50
N LEU A 40 16.10 -25.26 4.59
CA LEU A 40 17.32 -24.72 3.98
C LEU A 40 17.85 -23.53 4.78
N ARG A 41 19.08 -23.61 5.27
CA ARG A 41 19.77 -22.56 6.02
C ARG A 41 21.00 -22.08 5.24
N ILE A 42 21.11 -20.76 5.07
CA ILE A 42 22.24 -20.12 4.40
C ILE A 42 23.00 -19.30 5.45
N THR A 43 24.24 -19.70 5.73
CA THR A 43 25.16 -19.02 6.65
C THR A 43 26.01 -18.02 5.88
N ASN A 44 26.13 -16.80 6.41
CA ASN A 44 26.85 -15.69 5.79
C ASN A 44 26.40 -15.40 4.33
N PRO A 45 25.13 -15.06 4.10
CA PRO A 45 24.58 -14.86 2.76
C PRO A 45 25.33 -13.76 1.99
N VAL A 46 25.61 -14.01 0.71
CA VAL A 46 26.33 -13.10 -0.21
C VAL A 46 25.41 -12.67 -1.35
N PRO A 47 25.73 -11.59 -2.09
CA PRO A 47 24.90 -11.14 -3.21
C PRO A 47 24.62 -12.23 -4.25
N GLU A 48 25.54 -13.18 -4.44
CA GLU A 48 25.41 -14.30 -5.38
C GLU A 48 24.38 -15.36 -4.92
N ASP A 49 23.99 -15.37 -3.64
CA ASP A 49 22.90 -16.22 -3.16
C ASP A 49 21.53 -15.69 -3.60
N HIS A 50 21.45 -14.47 -4.16
CA HIS A 50 20.24 -13.95 -4.80
C HIS A 50 19.69 -14.96 -5.80
N GLY A 51 18.37 -15.17 -5.76
CA GLY A 51 17.69 -16.10 -6.67
C GLY A 51 16.33 -16.56 -6.16
N LEU A 52 15.66 -17.38 -6.97
CA LEU A 52 14.40 -18.03 -6.65
C LEU A 52 14.65 -19.42 -6.07
N TYR A 53 14.38 -19.59 -4.78
CA TYR A 53 14.46 -20.88 -4.10
C TYR A 53 13.09 -21.54 -4.06
N ALA A 54 12.98 -22.77 -4.56
CA ALA A 54 11.75 -23.54 -4.49
C ALA A 54 12.00 -24.89 -3.80
N CYS A 55 11.04 -25.33 -2.99
CA CYS A 55 11.07 -26.70 -2.48
C CYS A 55 10.27 -27.63 -3.37
N GLN A 56 10.89 -28.74 -3.77
CA GLN A 56 10.30 -29.79 -4.58
C GLN A 56 10.10 -31.07 -3.76
N ALA A 57 8.92 -31.68 -3.88
CA ALA A 57 8.66 -33.04 -3.45
C ALA A 57 8.74 -33.97 -4.66
N LYS A 58 9.63 -34.96 -4.58
CA LYS A 58 9.69 -36.07 -5.52
C LYS A 58 8.96 -37.25 -4.91
N TYR A 59 7.86 -37.62 -5.52
CA TYR A 59 7.25 -38.93 -5.33
C TYR A 59 7.67 -39.71 -6.58
N TRP A 60 8.13 -40.96 -6.50
CA TRP A 60 8.34 -41.84 -7.68
C TRP A 60 9.01 -41.09 -8.88
N ASP A 61 8.28 -40.90 -9.97
CA ASP A 61 8.71 -40.14 -11.15
C ASP A 61 8.02 -38.76 -11.29
N THR A 62 7.18 -38.40 -10.31
CA THR A 62 6.47 -37.11 -10.26
C THR A 62 7.19 -36.14 -9.33
N VAL A 63 7.50 -34.95 -9.86
CA VAL A 63 8.05 -33.84 -9.07
C VAL A 63 6.99 -32.76 -8.91
N ILE A 64 6.74 -32.37 -7.66
CA ILE A 64 5.78 -31.33 -7.30
C ILE A 64 6.55 -30.18 -6.67
N THR A 65 6.50 -29.00 -7.29
CA THR A 65 7.03 -27.77 -6.71
C THR A 65 6.01 -27.21 -5.71
N THR A 66 6.47 -26.83 -4.52
CA THR A 66 5.61 -26.32 -3.45
C THR A 66 5.80 -24.83 -3.23
N ASN A 67 6.50 -24.43 -2.16
CA ASN A 67 6.75 -23.02 -1.86
C ASN A 67 7.93 -22.47 -2.65
N GLU A 68 7.74 -21.30 -3.25
CA GLU A 68 8.76 -20.49 -3.89
C GLU A 68 9.08 -19.28 -3.00
N ILE A 69 10.36 -19.01 -2.79
CA ILE A 69 10.89 -17.95 -1.94
C ILE A 69 11.95 -17.22 -2.75
N ARG A 70 11.74 -15.92 -2.99
CA ARG A 70 12.73 -15.10 -3.69
C ARG A 70 13.67 -14.45 -2.69
N LEU A 71 14.95 -14.80 -2.76
CA LEU A 71 15.98 -14.21 -1.93
C LEU A 71 16.52 -12.97 -2.62
N HIS A 72 16.37 -11.81 -1.97
CA HIS A 72 16.92 -10.55 -2.44
C HIS A 72 18.23 -10.24 -1.70
N ALA A 73 19.22 -9.68 -2.40
CA ALA A 73 20.41 -9.14 -1.76
C ALA A 73 20.04 -7.83 -1.06
N GLY A 74 20.20 -7.79 0.27
CA GLY A 74 20.05 -6.57 1.06
C GLY A 74 21.37 -5.80 1.17
N PRO A 75 21.34 -4.51 1.53
CA PRO A 75 22.56 -3.79 1.87
C PRO A 75 23.30 -4.48 3.03
N PRO A 76 24.64 -4.43 3.06
CA PRO A 76 25.44 -5.06 4.11
C PRO A 76 25.04 -4.54 5.50
N GLY A 77 24.84 -5.46 6.46
CA GLY A 77 24.48 -5.11 7.84
C GLY A 77 22.99 -5.18 8.20
N ARG A 78 22.10 -5.54 7.26
CA ARG A 78 20.68 -5.81 7.56
C ARG A 78 20.38 -7.31 7.46
N ALA A 79 19.75 -7.87 8.50
CA ALA A 79 19.43 -9.29 8.56
C ALA A 79 18.36 -9.67 7.52
N LEU A 80 18.62 -10.72 6.75
CA LEU A 80 17.65 -11.34 5.86
C LEU A 80 16.65 -12.13 6.71
N GLY A 81 15.45 -11.56 6.89
CA GLY A 81 14.39 -12.19 7.70
C GLY A 81 13.36 -11.22 8.25
N GLU A 82 13.66 -9.92 8.27
CA GLU A 82 12.66 -8.91 8.57
C GLU A 82 11.92 -8.58 7.28
N SER A 83 10.59 -8.71 7.29
CA SER A 83 9.74 -8.37 6.14
C SER A 83 9.75 -6.86 5.89
N SER A 84 10.90 -6.33 5.48
CA SER A 84 11.03 -5.02 4.87
C SER A 84 10.70 -5.23 3.40
N PHE A 85 9.40 -5.25 3.14
CA PHE A 85 8.87 -4.76 1.88
C PHE A 85 9.58 -3.42 1.62
N TRP A 86 10.56 -3.39 0.70
CA TRP A 86 11.21 -2.16 0.26
C TRP A 86 10.21 -1.35 -0.56
N ILE A 87 9.11 -0.96 0.06
CA ILE A 87 8.42 0.23 -0.36
C ILE A 87 9.32 1.39 0.08
N ALA A 88 10.29 1.74 -0.76
CA ALA A 88 10.43 3.16 -0.99
C ALA A 88 9.12 3.58 -1.68
N GLN A 89 8.07 3.93 -0.92
CA GLN A 89 6.97 4.73 -1.45
C GLN A 89 7.57 6.14 -1.49
N ASN A 90 8.62 6.30 -2.27
CA ASN A 90 9.06 7.60 -2.72
C ASN A 90 8.06 7.98 -3.81
N ASN A 91 6.83 8.20 -3.36
CA ASN A 91 5.74 8.90 -4.01
C ASN A 91 4.88 9.56 -2.91
N ASP A 92 5.53 10.20 -1.94
CA ASP A 92 5.02 11.45 -1.37
C ASP A 92 5.23 12.59 -2.40
N ILE A 93 4.77 12.40 -3.63
CA ILE A 93 4.69 13.48 -4.62
C ILE A 93 3.46 14.29 -4.23
N VAL A 94 3.75 15.39 -3.51
CA VAL A 94 2.85 16.44 -3.00
C VAL A 94 1.72 15.97 -2.07
N GLY A 95 1.85 16.33 -0.80
CA GLY A 95 0.87 16.06 0.23
C GLY A 95 -0.56 16.46 -0.12
N VAL A 96 -1.48 15.61 0.32
CA VAL A 96 -2.91 15.89 0.53
C VAL A 96 -3.69 16.18 -0.77
N SER A 97 -4.18 15.11 -1.39
CA SER A 97 -5.26 15.06 -2.39
C SER A 97 -6.07 16.36 -2.52
N ASN A 98 -5.96 17.06 -3.65
CA ASN A 98 -6.58 18.36 -3.98
C ASN A 98 -8.12 18.44 -3.78
N VAL A 99 -8.75 17.34 -3.36
CA VAL A 99 -10.16 17.20 -3.05
C VAL A 99 -10.59 18.13 -1.91
N TRP A 100 -9.81 18.28 -0.84
CA TRP A 100 -10.17 19.16 0.28
C TRP A 100 -10.16 20.65 -0.13
N ALA A 101 -9.21 21.05 -0.98
CA ALA A 101 -9.16 22.41 -1.51
C ALA A 101 -10.39 22.72 -2.40
N ILE A 102 -10.83 21.75 -3.22
CA ILE A 102 -12.05 21.88 -4.03
C ILE A 102 -13.29 21.99 -3.12
N SER A 103 -13.40 21.16 -2.07
CA SER A 103 -14.50 21.24 -1.12
C SER A 103 -14.56 22.59 -0.39
N ILE A 104 -13.43 23.15 0.03
CA ILE A 104 -13.36 24.48 0.68
C ILE A 104 -13.80 25.59 -0.29
N MET A 105 -13.36 25.54 -1.54
CA MET A 105 -13.76 26.52 -2.57
C MET A 105 -15.27 26.47 -2.86
N LEU A 106 -15.87 25.27 -2.88
CA LEU A 106 -17.31 25.13 -3.09
C LEU A 106 -18.13 25.66 -1.90
N ILE A 107 -17.71 25.36 -0.66
CA ILE A 107 -18.42 25.82 0.55
C ILE A 107 -18.36 27.34 0.67
N THR A 108 -17.20 27.94 0.43
CA THR A 108 -17.03 29.40 0.47
C THR A 108 -17.84 30.10 -0.62
N ALA A 109 -17.86 29.59 -1.85
CA ALA A 109 -18.68 30.14 -2.92
C ALA A 109 -20.19 30.12 -2.57
N ILE A 110 -20.70 29.02 -2.01
CA ILE A 110 -22.10 28.91 -1.59
C ILE A 110 -22.41 29.90 -0.45
N GLY A 111 -21.52 30.00 0.54
CA GLY A 111 -21.67 30.93 1.66
C GLY A 111 -21.72 32.40 1.23
N ILE A 112 -20.84 32.80 0.31
CA ILE A 112 -20.82 34.17 -0.25
C ILE A 112 -22.12 34.45 -1.02
N VAL A 113 -22.56 33.53 -1.88
CA VAL A 113 -23.81 33.69 -2.64
C VAL A 113 -25.01 33.83 -1.70
N TRP A 114 -25.11 32.99 -0.67
CA TRP A 114 -26.19 33.06 0.31
C TRP A 114 -26.17 34.38 1.09
N LEU A 115 -24.98 34.84 1.51
CA LEU A 115 -24.82 36.14 2.17
C LEU A 115 -25.27 37.29 1.25
N PHE A 116 -24.87 37.27 -0.02
CA PHE A 116 -25.31 38.26 -1.01
C PHE A 116 -26.83 38.24 -1.19
N VAL A 117 -27.45 37.07 -1.30
CA VAL A 117 -28.91 36.93 -1.38
C VAL A 117 -29.59 37.51 -0.15
N VAL A 118 -29.10 37.19 1.06
CA VAL A 118 -29.63 37.75 2.31
C VAL A 118 -29.45 39.26 2.35
N ILE A 119 -28.30 39.80 1.96
CA ILE A 119 -28.05 41.25 1.88
C ILE A 119 -29.02 41.89 0.90
N VAL A 120 -29.19 41.34 -0.32
CA VAL A 120 -30.12 41.86 -1.31
C VAL A 120 -31.57 41.79 -0.81
N LEU A 121 -31.97 40.72 -0.14
CA LEU A 121 -33.29 40.59 0.47
C LEU A 121 -33.51 41.60 1.61
N ARG A 122 -32.49 41.83 2.44
CA ARG A 122 -32.51 42.85 3.51
C ARG A 122 -32.55 44.27 2.92
N LEU A 123 -31.78 44.53 1.86
CA LEU A 123 -31.81 45.81 1.14
C LEU A 123 -33.16 46.03 0.44
N LYS A 124 -33.77 44.99 -0.14
CA LYS A 124 -35.10 45.05 -0.73
C LYS A 124 -36.18 45.29 0.34
N ARG A 125 -36.07 44.66 1.51
CA ARG A 125 -36.94 44.90 2.67
C ARG A 125 -36.79 46.32 3.24
N SER A 126 -35.57 46.87 3.25
CA SER A 126 -35.32 48.26 3.69
C SER A 126 -35.85 49.31 2.69
N ARG A 127 -35.79 49.03 1.38
CA ARG A 127 -36.34 49.92 0.34
C ARG A 127 -37.88 49.96 0.31
N CYS A 128 -38.56 48.94 0.83
CA CYS A 128 -40.02 48.96 0.97
C CYS A 128 -40.53 49.82 2.14
N CYS A 129 -39.64 50.34 3.00
CA CYS A 129 -40.03 51.18 4.15
C CYS A 129 -39.62 52.65 3.96
N GLY A 130 -39.21 53.06 2.77
CA GLY A 130 -38.76 54.43 2.50
C GLY A 130 -39.11 54.88 1.10
N LYS A 131 -40.40 55.23 0.87
CA LYS A 131 -40.83 56.21 -0.12
C LYS A 131 -42.27 56.69 0.12
N ASP A 132 -42.39 58.03 0.13
CA ASP A 132 -43.56 58.91 -0.05
C ASP A 132 -44.40 59.38 1.16
N TYR A 133 -44.01 60.53 1.73
CA TYR A 133 -44.90 61.72 1.79
C TYR A 133 -44.07 63.02 1.88
N GLU A 134 -44.30 63.94 0.94
CA GLU A 134 -43.79 65.31 0.95
C GLU A 134 -44.98 66.23 1.27
N LEU A 135 -45.05 66.74 2.51
CA LEU A 135 -46.02 67.76 2.92
C LEU A 135 -45.37 69.13 2.75
N VAL A 136 -45.62 69.79 1.63
CA VAL A 136 -45.28 71.21 1.46
C VAL A 136 -46.56 72.03 1.62
N ALA A 137 -46.62 72.78 2.73
CA ALA A 137 -47.67 73.76 3.00
C ALA A 137 -47.60 74.88 1.96
N SER A 138 -48.75 75.24 1.37
CA SER A 138 -48.89 76.47 0.60
C SER A 138 -49.85 77.43 1.31
N THR A 139 -49.40 78.68 1.34
CA THR A 139 -49.78 79.81 2.19
C THR A 139 -51.23 80.29 2.12
N ALA A 140 -51.67 80.86 3.23
CA ALA A 140 -52.88 81.66 3.40
C ALA A 140 -52.87 82.93 2.53
N ASN A 141 -54.07 83.30 2.05
CA ASN A 141 -54.48 84.67 1.71
C ASN A 141 -55.85 84.90 2.33
#